data_AF-A0A924NPL4-F1
#
_entry.id   AF-A0A924NPL4-F1
#
_cell.length_a   1.000
_cell.length_b   1.000
_cell.length_c   1.000
_cell.angle_alpha   90.00
_cell.angle_beta   90.00
_cell.angle_gamma   90.00
#
_symmetry.space_group_name_H-M   'P 1'
#
loop_
_entity.id
_entity.type
_entity.pdbx_description
1 polymer ?
#
loop_
_entity_poly.entity_id
_entity_poly.type
_entity_poly.pdbx_seq_one_letter_code
_entity_poly.pdbx_strand_id
1 'polypeptide(L)'
;MTAVLERGSAIARRRPRRLLWVPVLSAGGGLMTGLGALLVVGFVVAGLAAGQVDWRALLTSRTWDAPNGAYGAAAMIWGTAAVCVIALGLAVPVGWAAATALAEQLPPRLARSVRSGGELLAAVPSIGYGLIGIGVV
;
A
#
# COMPACT_ATOMS: atom_id res chain seq x y z
N MET A 1 -67.77 -13.70 2.86
CA MET A 1 -66.71 -12.69 3.11
C MET A 1 -65.59 -13.26 4.00
N THR A 2 -65.23 -14.54 3.84
CA THR A 2 -64.27 -15.24 4.74
C THR A 2 -63.15 -15.97 4.00
N ALA A 3 -63.12 -15.95 2.67
CA ALA A 3 -62.14 -16.68 1.86
C ALA A 3 -60.89 -15.85 1.44
N VAL A 4 -60.73 -14.62 1.95
CA VAL A 4 -59.65 -13.71 1.54
C VAL A 4 -58.50 -13.61 2.57
N LEU A 5 -58.67 -14.15 3.79
CA LEU A 5 -57.70 -13.94 4.88
C LEU A 5 -56.68 -15.08 5.10
N GLU A 6 -56.72 -16.18 4.33
CA GLU A 6 -55.73 -17.28 4.50
C GLU A 6 -54.53 -17.23 3.54
N ARG A 7 -54.43 -16.25 2.64
CA ARG A 7 -53.25 -16.13 1.73
C ARG A 7 -52.13 -15.28 2.33
N GLY A 8 -51.83 -15.52 3.60
CA GLY A 8 -51.01 -14.63 4.42
C GLY A 8 -49.86 -15.28 5.18
N SER A 9 -49.27 -16.39 4.73
CA SER A 9 -48.08 -16.92 5.43
C SER A 9 -47.29 -17.92 4.58
N ALA A 10 -46.12 -17.47 4.13
CA ALA A 10 -44.88 -18.24 3.94
C ALA A 10 -44.09 -17.78 2.69
N ILE A 11 -43.71 -16.50 2.64
CA ILE A 11 -42.53 -16.13 1.85
C ILE A 11 -41.32 -16.65 2.63
N ALA A 12 -40.95 -17.90 2.38
CA ALA A 12 -39.71 -18.48 2.88
C ALA A 12 -38.54 -17.67 2.32
N ARG A 13 -37.96 -16.79 3.14
CA ARG A 13 -36.74 -16.03 2.81
C ARG A 13 -35.59 -17.02 2.59
N ARG A 14 -35.37 -17.48 1.35
CA ARG A 14 -34.15 -18.21 0.97
C ARG A 14 -32.97 -17.28 1.17
N ARG A 15 -32.22 -17.41 2.27
CA ARG A 15 -30.97 -16.67 2.48
C ARG A 15 -30.02 -17.01 1.31
N PRO A 16 -29.50 -16.03 0.56
CA PRO A 16 -28.63 -16.30 -0.58
C PRO A 16 -27.33 -16.96 -0.11
N ARG A 17 -27.01 -18.16 -0.62
CA ARG A 17 -25.83 -18.96 -0.23
C ARG A 17 -24.50 -18.20 -0.29
N ARG A 18 -24.38 -17.15 -1.11
CA ARG A 18 -23.20 -16.27 -1.19
C ARG A 18 -22.91 -15.51 0.11
N LEU A 19 -23.93 -15.21 0.92
CA LEU A 19 -23.79 -14.45 2.18
C LEU A 19 -23.14 -15.26 3.30
N LEU A 20 -23.11 -16.59 3.21
CA LEU A 20 -22.46 -17.48 4.19
C LEU A 20 -20.92 -17.54 4.02
N TRP A 21 -20.39 -17.22 2.83
CA TRP A 21 -18.95 -17.27 2.55
C TRP A 21 -18.22 -15.97 2.91
N VAL A 22 -18.93 -14.84 2.94
CA VAL A 22 -18.39 -13.52 3.31
C VAL A 22 -17.78 -13.50 4.73
N PRO A 23 -18.45 -14.02 5.79
CA PRO A 23 -17.85 -14.07 7.13
C PRO A 23 -16.67 -15.05 7.20
N VAL A 24 -16.65 -16.13 6.41
CA VAL A 24 -15.54 -17.10 6.37
C VAL A 24 -14.30 -16.52 5.66
N LEU A 25 -14.50 -15.83 4.53
CA LEU A 25 -13.42 -15.16 3.79
C LEU A 25 -12.85 -13.95 4.56
N SER A 26 -13.71 -13.20 5.26
CA SER A 26 -13.28 -12.07 6.10
C SER A 26 -12.63 -12.52 7.42
N ALA A 27 -13.11 -13.60 8.04
CA ALA A 27 -12.46 -14.19 9.22
C ALA A 27 -11.08 -14.78 8.89
N GLY A 28 -10.94 -15.45 7.74
CA GLY A 28 -9.65 -15.95 7.26
C GLY A 28 -8.65 -14.83 6.96
N GLY A 29 -9.08 -13.77 6.27
CA GLY A 29 -8.25 -12.60 6.00
C GLY A 29 -7.83 -11.85 7.28
N GLY A 30 -8.76 -11.70 8.23
CA GLY A 30 -8.49 -11.10 9.54
C GLY A 30 -7.48 -11.90 10.34
N LEU A 31 -7.58 -13.24 10.35
CA LEU A 31 -6.64 -14.10 11.05
C LEU A 31 -5.23 -14.04 10.44
N MET A 32 -5.12 -14.05 9.10
CA MET A 32 -3.83 -13.93 8.40
C MET A 32 -3.16 -12.57 8.66
N THR A 33 -3.94 -11.49 8.63
CA THR A 33 -3.43 -10.14 8.91
C THR A 33 -3.02 -10.01 10.36
N GLY A 34 -3.83 -10.53 11.29
CA GLY A 34 -3.55 -10.56 12.72
C GLY A 34 -2.30 -11.38 13.06
N LEU A 35 -2.14 -12.56 12.45
CA LEU A 35 -0.96 -13.38 12.62
C LEU A 35 0.30 -12.70 12.06
N GLY A 36 0.22 -12.10 10.87
CA GLY A 36 1.33 -11.35 10.29
C GLY A 36 1.76 -10.18 11.18
N ALA A 37 0.80 -9.40 11.67
CA ALA A 37 1.06 -8.32 12.62
C ALA A 37 1.68 -8.83 13.93
N LEU A 38 1.17 -9.93 14.49
CA LEU A 38 1.70 -10.55 15.70
C LEU A 38 3.16 -10.99 15.51
N LEU A 39 3.48 -11.63 14.38
CA LEU A 39 4.84 -12.07 14.08
C LEU A 39 5.81 -10.89 13.93
N VAL A 40 5.39 -9.83 13.24
CA VAL A 40 6.20 -8.61 13.09
C VAL A 40 6.43 -7.95 14.45
N VAL A 41 5.38 -7.78 15.25
CA VAL A 41 5.49 -7.20 16.60
C VAL A 41 6.37 -8.07 17.49
N GLY A 42 6.19 -9.39 17.47
CA GLY A 42 6.99 -10.34 18.24
C GLY A 42 8.47 -10.29 17.84
N PHE A 43 8.77 -10.25 16.54
CA PHE A 43 10.14 -10.11 16.03
C PHE A 43 10.78 -8.80 16.49
N VAL A 44 10.07 -7.67 16.38
CA VAL A 44 10.56 -6.36 16.83
C VAL A 44 10.81 -6.37 18.34
N VAL A 45 9.86 -6.83 19.15
CA VAL A 45 10.01 -6.87 20.62
C VAL A 45 11.17 -7.78 21.04
N ALA A 46 11.31 -8.95 20.42
CA ALA A 46 12.44 -9.85 20.68
C ALA A 46 13.78 -9.21 20.31
N GLY A 47 13.86 -8.52 19.16
CA GLY A 47 15.05 -7.80 18.73
C GLY A 47 15.42 -6.63 19.65
N LEU A 48 14.42 -5.88 20.14
CA LEU A 48 14.62 -4.81 21.12
C LEU A 48 15.12 -5.38 22.46
N ALA A 49 14.51 -6.47 22.94
CA ALA A 49 14.87 -7.10 24.21
C ALA A 49 16.26 -7.75 24.20
N ALA A 50 16.77 -8.14 23.02
CA ALA A 50 18.11 -8.70 22.88
C ALA A 50 19.24 -7.72 23.21
N GLY A 51 18.98 -6.39 23.20
CA GLY A 51 19.94 -5.37 23.63
C GLY A 51 21.21 -5.26 22.77
N GLN A 52 21.24 -5.91 21.60
CA GLN A 52 22.42 -5.95 20.72
C GLN A 52 22.56 -4.73 19.80
N VAL A 53 21.58 -3.82 19.82
CA VAL A 53 21.53 -2.66 18.93
C VAL A 53 21.85 -1.39 19.70
N ASP A 54 22.95 -0.74 19.32
CA ASP A 54 23.24 0.63 19.76
C ASP A 54 22.40 1.62 18.95
N TRP A 55 21.34 2.15 19.56
CA TRP A 55 20.43 3.12 18.96
C TRP A 55 21.11 4.41 18.50
N ARG A 56 22.18 4.83 19.19
CA ARG A 56 22.92 6.04 18.81
C ARG A 56 23.74 5.78 17.57
N ALA A 57 24.47 4.66 17.54
CA ALA A 57 25.21 4.24 16.36
C ALA A 57 24.26 3.99 15.18
N LEU A 58 23.05 3.49 15.40
CA LEU A 58 22.08 3.25 14.35
C LEU A 58 21.63 4.53 13.63
N LEU A 59 21.43 5.63 14.36
CA LEU A 59 20.99 6.90 13.78
C LEU A 59 22.14 7.76 13.24
N THR A 60 23.37 7.57 13.73
CA THR A 60 24.52 8.43 13.40
C THR A 60 25.53 7.76 12.48
N SER A 61 25.71 6.45 12.59
CA SER A 61 26.64 5.69 11.76
C SER A 61 26.09 5.48 10.36
N ARG A 62 26.98 5.63 9.39
CA ARG A 62 26.72 5.35 7.96
C ARG A 62 27.12 3.93 7.57
N THR A 63 27.84 3.21 8.42
CA THR A 63 28.38 1.89 8.11
C THR A 63 27.39 0.80 8.52
N TRP A 64 27.06 -0.07 7.58
CA TRP A 64 26.28 -1.28 7.82
C TRP A 64 27.18 -2.50 7.68
N ASP A 65 27.50 -3.13 8.80
CA ASP A 65 28.34 -4.33 8.90
C ASP A 65 27.68 -5.33 9.86
N ALA A 66 26.68 -6.04 9.34
CA ALA A 66 25.89 -7.02 10.07
C ALA A 66 26.72 -8.20 10.63
N PRO A 67 27.72 -8.76 9.91
CA PRO A 67 28.58 -9.81 10.45
C PRO A 67 29.31 -9.42 11.74
N ASN A 68 29.72 -8.15 11.85
CA ASN A 68 30.44 -7.63 13.02
C ASN A 68 29.52 -6.92 14.04
N GLY A 69 28.20 -7.02 13.87
CA GLY A 69 27.22 -6.41 14.78
C GLY A 69 27.14 -4.89 14.74
N ALA A 70 27.66 -4.24 13.69
CA ALA A 70 27.60 -2.79 13.52
C ALA A 70 26.46 -2.40 12.58
N TYR A 71 25.39 -1.84 13.14
CA TYR A 71 24.18 -1.49 12.41
C TYR A 71 24.02 0.03 12.32
N GLY A 72 24.50 0.65 11.25
CA GLY A 72 24.31 2.08 10.95
C GLY A 72 23.26 2.31 9.86
N ALA A 73 22.19 3.03 10.17
CA ALA A 73 21.09 3.32 9.24
C ALA A 73 21.10 4.76 8.72
N ALA A 74 22.03 5.62 9.17
CA ALA A 74 22.03 7.04 8.83
C ALA A 74 22.09 7.29 7.32
N ALA A 75 22.88 6.49 6.59
CA ALA A 75 22.99 6.58 5.13
C ALA A 75 21.67 6.22 4.43
N MET A 76 20.96 5.18 4.91
CA MET A 76 19.67 4.77 4.36
C MET A 76 18.58 5.82 4.63
N ILE A 77 18.55 6.39 5.84
CA ILE A 77 17.59 7.43 6.22
C ILE A 77 17.79 8.68 5.36
N TRP A 78 19.02 9.19 5.30
CA TRP A 78 19.32 10.40 4.52
C TRP A 78 19.18 10.18 3.02
N GLY A 79 19.60 9.02 2.50
CA GLY A 79 19.41 8.66 1.09
C GLY A 79 17.92 8.64 0.71
N THR A 80 17.09 8.00 1.53
CA THR A 80 15.63 7.95 1.29
C THR A 80 15.02 9.34 1.39
N ALA A 81 15.36 10.12 2.42
CA ALA A 81 14.84 11.48 2.59
C ALA A 81 15.21 12.39 1.42
N ALA A 82 16.48 12.35 0.97
CA ALA A 82 16.94 13.14 -0.17
C ALA A 82 16.19 12.77 -1.45
N VAL A 83 16.04 11.47 -1.73
CA VAL A 83 15.28 10.99 -2.91
C VAL A 83 13.82 11.42 -2.82
N CYS A 84 13.17 11.29 -1.66
CA CYS A 84 11.80 11.73 -1.45
C CYS A 84 11.63 13.23 -1.69
N VAL A 85 12.54 14.06 -1.18
CA VAL A 85 12.49 15.52 -1.37
C VAL A 85 12.63 15.88 -2.84
N ILE A 86 13.60 15.29 -3.55
CA ILE A 86 13.80 15.53 -4.98
C ILE A 86 12.57 15.05 -5.77
N ALA A 87 12.08 13.85 -5.48
CA ALA A 87 10.92 13.27 -6.15
C ALA A 87 9.68 14.16 -5.96
N LEU A 88 9.40 14.63 -4.74
CA LEU A 88 8.29 15.54 -4.48
C LEU A 88 8.49 16.90 -5.14
N GLY A 89 9.70 17.45 -5.09
CA GLY A 89 10.04 18.72 -5.72
C GLY A 89 9.76 18.72 -7.23
N LEU A 90 9.92 17.58 -7.89
CA LEU A 90 9.62 17.41 -9.32
C LEU A 90 8.17 16.99 -9.57
N ALA A 91 7.65 16.03 -8.81
CA ALA A 91 6.34 15.44 -9.05
C ALA A 91 5.19 16.40 -8.72
N VAL A 92 5.32 17.23 -7.68
CA VAL A 92 4.28 18.16 -7.25
C VAL A 92 3.97 19.22 -8.32
N PRO A 93 4.93 20.01 -8.84
CA PRO A 93 4.62 21.03 -9.85
C PRO A 93 4.09 20.41 -11.15
N VAL A 94 4.68 19.30 -11.60
CA VAL A 94 4.25 18.60 -12.82
C VAL A 94 2.84 18.01 -12.64
N GLY A 95 2.57 17.38 -11.50
CA GLY A 95 1.26 16.81 -11.19
C GLY A 95 0.18 17.88 -11.07
N TRP A 96 0.49 19.02 -10.46
CA TRP A 96 -0.44 20.14 -10.35
C TRP A 96 -0.74 20.80 -11.70
N ALA A 97 0.29 21.01 -12.53
CA ALA A 97 0.12 21.48 -13.90
C ALA A 97 -0.72 20.52 -14.75
N ALA A 98 -0.49 19.21 -14.64
CA ALA A 98 -1.29 18.22 -15.35
C ALA A 98 -2.75 18.17 -14.86
N ALA A 99 -2.98 18.30 -13.54
CA ALA A 99 -4.31 18.28 -12.96
C ALA A 99 -5.16 19.48 -13.42
N THR A 100 -4.58 20.69 -13.40
CA THR A 100 -5.25 21.91 -13.87
C THR A 100 -5.52 21.86 -15.38
N ALA A 101 -4.54 21.39 -16.16
CA ALA A 101 -4.69 21.16 -17.60
C ALA A 101 -5.85 20.23 -17.93
N LEU A 102 -5.94 19.10 -17.22
CA LEU A 102 -7.01 18.11 -17.43
C LEU A 102 -8.38 18.58 -16.93
N ALA A 103 -8.42 19.43 -15.91
CA ALA A 103 -9.67 19.92 -15.32
C ALA A 103 -10.31 21.04 -16.15
N GLU A 104 -9.51 21.96 -16.67
CA GLU A 104 -10.03 23.22 -17.22
C GLU A 104 -9.58 23.51 -18.66
N GLN A 105 -8.37 23.12 -19.03
CA GLN A 105 -7.79 23.54 -20.32
C GLN A 105 -7.95 22.52 -21.46
N LEU A 106 -8.01 21.22 -21.18
CA LEU A 106 -8.05 20.17 -22.21
C LEU A 106 -9.47 19.86 -22.69
N PRO A 107 -9.68 19.66 -24.02
CA PRO A 107 -10.96 19.20 -24.54
C PRO A 107 -11.28 17.76 -24.08
N PRO A 108 -12.58 17.39 -23.93
CA PRO A 108 -12.99 16.16 -23.24
C PRO A 108 -12.47 14.84 -23.82
N ARG A 109 -12.07 14.82 -25.10
CA ARG A 109 -11.49 13.63 -25.73
C ARG A 109 -10.03 13.44 -25.32
N LEU A 110 -9.22 14.51 -25.40
CA LEU A 110 -7.81 14.48 -25.01
C LEU A 110 -7.65 14.20 -23.52
N ALA A 111 -8.47 14.85 -22.68
CA ALA A 111 -8.43 14.64 -21.24
C ALA A 111 -8.68 13.16 -20.86
N ARG A 112 -9.61 12.49 -21.55
CA ARG A 112 -9.87 11.05 -21.37
C ARG A 112 -8.69 10.18 -21.78
N SER A 113 -8.08 10.45 -22.94
CA SER A 113 -6.91 9.69 -23.41
C SER A 113 -5.72 9.83 -22.47
N VAL A 114 -5.39 11.06 -22.04
CA VAL A 114 -4.27 11.32 -21.12
C VAL A 114 -4.53 10.67 -19.76
N ARG A 115 -5.76 10.76 -19.23
CA ARG A 115 -6.14 10.12 -17.97
C ARG A 115 -5.98 8.60 -18.02
N SER A 116 -6.47 7.97 -19.09
CA SER A 116 -6.29 6.53 -19.32
C SER A 116 -4.81 6.15 -19.42
N GLY A 117 -3.99 6.95 -20.12
CA GLY A 117 -2.53 6.74 -20.15
C GLY A 117 -1.89 6.78 -18.75
N GLY A 118 -2.31 7.73 -17.91
CA GLY A 118 -1.85 7.80 -16.51
C GLY A 118 -2.26 6.58 -15.67
N GLU A 119 -3.49 6.10 -15.83
CA GLU A 119 -3.96 4.86 -15.19
C GLU A 119 -3.16 3.65 -15.65
N LEU A 120 -2.79 3.57 -16.94
CA LEU A 120 -1.93 2.51 -17.48
C LEU A 120 -0.51 2.59 -16.94
N LEU A 121 0.07 3.79 -16.81
CA LEU A 121 1.40 3.98 -16.21
C LEU A 121 1.43 3.58 -14.73
N ALA A 122 0.35 3.85 -14.00
CA ALA A 122 0.20 3.45 -12.60
C ALA A 122 0.03 1.92 -12.43
N ALA A 123 -0.42 1.22 -13.47
CA ALA A 123 -0.54 -0.23 -13.46
C ALA A 123 0.82 -0.95 -13.67
N VAL A 124 1.86 -0.24 -14.09
CA VAL A 124 3.19 -0.83 -14.27
C VAL A 124 3.75 -1.27 -12.91
N PRO A 125 4.24 -2.52 -12.77
CA PRO A 125 4.85 -2.98 -11.53
C PRO A 125 6.05 -2.11 -11.13
N SER A 126 6.14 -1.75 -9.85
CA SER A 126 7.24 -0.91 -9.32
C SER A 126 8.62 -1.50 -9.59
N ILE A 127 8.74 -2.84 -9.61
CA ILE A 127 9.98 -3.57 -9.92
C ILE A 127 10.51 -3.23 -11.32
N GLY A 128 9.64 -3.00 -12.31
CA GLY A 128 10.05 -2.69 -13.68
C GLY A 128 10.87 -1.41 -13.75
N TYR A 129 10.46 -0.36 -13.04
CA TYR A 129 11.21 0.90 -13.00
C TYR A 129 12.53 0.76 -12.23
N GLY A 130 12.57 -0.07 -11.18
CA GLY A 130 13.80 -0.35 -10.43
C GLY A 130 14.87 -1.04 -11.27
N LEU A 131 14.48 -1.99 -12.13
CA LEU A 131 15.42 -2.69 -13.02
C LEU A 131 16.01 -1.77 -14.10
N ILE A 132 15.23 -0.81 -14.62
CA ILE A 132 15.74 0.20 -15.56
C ILE A 132 16.80 1.07 -14.88
N GLY A 133 16.58 1.47 -13.62
CA GLY A 133 17.54 2.26 -12.84
C GLY A 133 18.91 1.60 -12.70
N ILE A 134 18.96 0.27 -12.53
CA ILE A 134 20.21 -0.50 -12.47
C ILE A 134 20.92 -0.52 -13.84
N GLY A 135 20.18 -0.45 -14.95
CA GLY A 135 20.77 -0.47 -16.29
C GLY A 135 21.32 0.89 -16.78
N VAL A 136 20.96 1.98 -16.10
CA VAL A 136 21.40 3.36 -16.43
C VAL A 136 22.55 3.83 -15.52
N VAL A 137 22.70 3.19 -14.36
CA VAL A 137 23.81 3.37 -13.40
C VAL A 137 24.92 2.38 -13.70
#